data_AF-A0A8S9J5S0-F1
#
_entry.id   AF-A0A8S9J5S0-F1
#
_cell.length_a   1.000
_cell.length_b   1.000
_cell.length_c   1.000
_cell.angle_alpha   90.00
_cell.angle_beta   90.00
_cell.angle_gamma   90.00
#
_symmetry.space_group_name_H-M   'P 1'
#
loop_
_entity.id
_entity.type
_entity.pdbx_description
1 polymer ?
#
loop_
_entity_poly.entity_id
_entity_poly.type
_entity_poly.pdbx_seq_one_letter_code
_entity_poly.pdbx_strand_id
1 'polypeptide(L)'
;MPFDITKTEMIAVCCEKVLCEDNSEAAVRVAAVDRNLREKMLGLFPTETIMVGHLLNKDLKALKMDHARVIDTSLLFKYDISPCIGKLPRPSLDHLCKSVLGYEIPKSPGRCVHEAVASMKLVLTILEHGAHTSVPLPDEMLKTDDSRLLPMKKNVLSKQRKRNHASPPWCKPSWKSAFVRARVQQVKNKLIK
;
A
#
# COMPACT_ATOMS: atom_id res chain seq x y z
N MET A 1 21.01 11.37 -19.78
CA MET A 1 21.24 11.82 -18.39
C MET A 1 21.05 10.61 -17.47
N PRO A 2 22.04 10.25 -16.63
CA PRO A 2 21.83 9.20 -15.64
C PRO A 2 20.74 9.63 -14.65
N PHE A 3 19.88 8.69 -14.28
CA PHE A 3 18.84 8.91 -13.28
C PHE A 3 19.50 9.03 -11.90
N ASP A 4 19.52 10.25 -11.34
CA ASP A 4 20.07 10.52 -10.02
C ASP A 4 18.97 10.40 -8.96
N ILE A 5 18.97 9.26 -8.28
CA ILE A 5 17.97 8.96 -7.26
C ILE A 5 18.05 9.92 -6.06
N THR A 6 19.20 10.56 -5.84
CA THR A 6 19.40 11.49 -4.73
C THR A 6 18.70 12.84 -4.95
N LYS A 7 18.38 13.18 -6.20
CA LYS A 7 17.64 14.39 -6.59
C LYS A 7 16.13 14.17 -6.69
N THR A 8 15.69 12.91 -6.61
CA THR A 8 14.28 12.58 -6.73
C THR A 8 13.61 12.66 -5.37
N GLU A 9 12.54 13.45 -5.26
CA GLU A 9 11.74 13.50 -4.05
C GLU A 9 10.94 12.20 -3.88
N MET A 10 11.08 11.56 -2.72
CA MET A 10 10.30 10.39 -2.33
C MET A 10 9.47 10.72 -1.10
N ILE A 11 8.20 10.31 -1.13
CA ILE A 11 7.28 10.44 0.00
C ILE A 11 6.61 9.10 0.23
N ALA A 12 6.76 8.55 1.43
CA ALA A 12 5.99 7.38 1.85
C ALA A 12 4.61 7.81 2.35
N VAL A 13 3.57 7.12 1.90
CA VAL A 13 2.17 7.40 2.26
C VAL A 13 1.52 6.15 2.82
N CYS A 14 0.73 6.32 3.88
CA CYS A 14 -0.11 5.26 4.42
C CYS A 14 -1.42 5.86 4.94
N CYS A 15 -2.55 5.22 4.64
CA CYS A 15 -3.85 5.63 5.13
C CYS A 15 -4.41 4.60 6.13
N GLU A 16 -4.85 5.08 7.28
CA GLU A 16 -5.81 4.34 8.08
C GLU A 16 -7.21 4.55 7.49
N LYS A 17 -7.94 3.45 7.29
CA LYS A 17 -9.22 3.44 6.57
C LYS A 17 -10.32 2.87 7.45
N VAL A 18 -11.54 3.30 7.17
CA VAL A 18 -12.77 2.70 7.70
C VAL A 18 -13.65 2.27 6.55
N LEU A 19 -14.43 1.21 6.77
CA LEU A 19 -15.49 0.80 5.86
C LEU A 19 -16.74 1.63 6.16
N CYS A 20 -17.24 2.32 5.15
CA CYS A 20 -18.47 3.10 5.21
C CYS A 20 -19.70 2.21 4.98
N GLU A 21 -20.88 2.71 5.36
CA GLU A 21 -22.16 1.98 5.19
C GLU A 21 -22.48 1.64 3.73
N ASP A 22 -22.00 2.45 2.79
CA ASP A 22 -22.11 2.23 1.34
C ASP A 22 -21.09 1.23 0.79
N ASN A 23 -20.36 0.51 1.66
CA ASN A 23 -19.24 -0.37 1.38
C ASN A 23 -18.03 0.32 0.71
N SER A 24 -17.97 1.64 0.73
CA SER A 24 -16.76 2.37 0.31
C SER A 24 -15.72 2.39 1.44
N GLU A 25 -14.44 2.49 1.08
CA GLU A 25 -13.37 2.73 2.06
C GLU A 25 -13.05 4.22 2.08
N ALA A 26 -13.03 4.81 3.27
CA ALA A 26 -12.64 6.20 3.47
C ALA A 26 -11.40 6.30 4.37
N ALA A 27 -10.44 7.13 3.97
CA ALA A 27 -9.27 7.42 4.79
C ALA A 27 -9.68 8.31 5.99
N VAL A 28 -9.40 7.85 7.21
CA VAL A 28 -9.66 8.61 8.46
C VAL A 28 -8.40 9.29 8.99
N ARG A 29 -7.23 8.70 8.72
CA ARG A 29 -5.92 9.29 9.00
C ARG A 29 -5.01 9.01 7.83
N VAL A 30 -4.15 9.97 7.55
CA VAL A 30 -3.15 9.81 6.50
C VAL A 30 -1.81 10.27 7.02
N ALA A 31 -0.84 9.39 6.92
CA ALA A 31 0.55 9.69 7.17
C ALA A 31 1.26 9.89 5.84
N ALA A 32 2.08 10.93 5.76
CA ALA A 32 3.04 11.11 4.68
C ALA A 32 4.39 11.48 5.27
N VAL A 33 5.46 10.82 4.82
CA VAL A 33 6.80 10.91 5.40
C VAL A 33 7.83 11.07 4.30
N ASP A 34 8.74 12.02 4.43
CA ASP A 34 9.83 12.23 3.47
C ASP A 34 10.96 11.20 3.62
N ARG A 35 11.91 11.23 2.67
CA ARG A 35 13.15 10.42 2.73
C ARG A 35 13.96 10.58 4.01
N ASN A 36 13.82 11.72 4.70
CA ASN A 36 14.51 12.01 5.96
C ASN A 36 13.65 11.64 7.18
N LEU A 37 12.60 10.83 6.97
CA LEU A 37 11.69 10.34 7.99
C LEU A 37 10.91 11.43 8.73
N ARG A 38 10.67 12.58 8.07
CA ARG A 38 9.87 13.67 8.63
C ARG A 38 8.48 13.67 8.04
N GLU A 39 7.48 13.86 8.91
CA GLU A 39 6.10 14.00 8.47
C GLU A 39 5.93 15.21 7.54
N LYS A 40 5.09 15.03 6.51
CA LYS A 40 4.76 16.01 5.49
C LYS A 40 3.26 16.02 5.25
N MET A 41 2.77 17.14 4.73
CA MET A 41 1.37 17.27 4.37
C MET A 41 1.14 16.89 2.91
N LEU A 42 0.16 16.03 2.66
CA LEU A 42 -0.13 15.49 1.32
C LEU A 42 -0.38 16.51 0.21
N GLY A 43 -0.98 17.65 0.55
CA GLY A 43 -1.36 18.68 -0.42
C GLY A 43 -0.20 19.56 -0.92
N LEU A 44 1.06 19.17 -0.71
CA LEU A 44 2.24 19.98 -1.03
C LEU A 44 3.21 19.30 -2.01
N PHE A 45 2.89 18.12 -2.53
CA PHE A 45 3.84 17.36 -3.33
C PHE A 45 3.76 17.72 -4.83
N PRO A 46 4.90 18.00 -5.47
CA PRO A 46 4.98 18.10 -6.92
C PRO A 46 4.47 16.82 -7.61
N THR A 47 4.00 16.96 -8.84
CA THR A 47 3.76 15.82 -9.75
C THR A 47 5.04 15.05 -10.06
N GLU A 48 6.19 15.58 -9.65
CA GLU A 48 7.60 15.12 -9.54
C GLU A 48 7.92 13.94 -8.61
N THR A 49 7.14 13.85 -7.54
CA THR A 49 7.48 13.00 -6.39
C THR A 49 7.22 11.53 -6.69
N ILE A 50 8.04 10.62 -6.16
CA ILE A 50 7.75 9.19 -6.15
C ILE A 50 7.03 8.85 -4.84
N MET A 51 5.84 8.26 -4.95
CA MET A 51 5.13 7.77 -3.77
C MET A 51 5.61 6.39 -3.38
N VAL A 52 5.83 6.18 -2.08
CA VAL A 52 6.30 4.92 -1.49
C VAL A 52 5.26 4.42 -0.48
N GLY A 53 5.16 3.11 -0.29
CA GLY A 53 4.17 2.54 0.63
C GLY A 53 4.00 1.04 0.45
N HIS A 54 3.03 0.46 1.14
CA HIS A 54 2.74 -0.97 1.09
C HIS A 54 1.27 -1.20 0.70
N LEU A 55 1.02 -1.93 -0.39
CA LEU A 55 -0.34 -2.10 -0.96
C LEU A 55 -1.00 -0.76 -1.33
N LEU A 56 -0.18 0.18 -1.83
CA LEU A 56 -0.50 1.58 -2.13
C LEU A 56 -1.76 1.80 -2.96
N ASN A 57 -2.13 0.85 -3.83
CA ASN A 57 -3.42 0.84 -4.53
C ASN A 57 -4.58 1.19 -3.58
N LYS A 58 -4.63 0.52 -2.42
CA LYS A 58 -5.71 0.74 -1.46
C LYS A 58 -5.66 2.16 -0.89
N ASP A 59 -4.48 2.72 -0.65
CA ASP A 59 -4.30 4.07 -0.11
C ASP A 59 -4.68 5.14 -1.14
N LEU A 60 -4.13 5.03 -2.35
CA LEU A 60 -4.41 5.96 -3.45
C LEU A 60 -5.89 5.97 -3.83
N LYS A 61 -6.55 4.80 -3.81
CA LYS A 61 -8.00 4.70 -4.03
C LYS A 61 -8.80 5.43 -2.96
N ALA A 62 -8.44 5.27 -1.68
CA ALA A 62 -9.10 5.95 -0.57
C ALA A 62 -8.88 7.49 -0.61
N LEU A 63 -7.70 7.92 -1.07
CA LEU A 63 -7.37 9.34 -1.27
C LEU A 63 -7.94 9.93 -2.57
N LYS A 64 -8.49 9.10 -3.46
CA LYS A 64 -8.91 9.48 -4.82
C LYS A 64 -7.77 10.16 -5.60
N MET A 65 -6.56 9.65 -5.42
CA MET A 65 -5.35 10.13 -6.09
C MET A 65 -4.95 9.18 -7.20
N ASP A 66 -4.64 9.74 -8.36
CA ASP A 66 -3.98 9.03 -9.45
C ASP A 66 -2.55 9.58 -9.55
N HIS A 67 -1.56 8.72 -9.32
CA HIS A 67 -0.17 9.12 -9.23
C HIS A 67 0.70 8.15 -10.02
N ALA A 68 1.41 8.67 -11.02
CA ALA A 68 2.10 7.82 -12.01
C ALA A 68 3.36 7.14 -11.46
N ARG A 69 4.09 7.79 -10.55
CA ARG A 69 5.37 7.28 -10.04
C ARG A 69 5.20 6.71 -8.64
N VAL A 70 5.09 5.39 -8.56
CA VAL A 70 4.79 4.67 -7.32
C VAL A 70 5.76 3.51 -7.11
N ILE A 71 6.26 3.37 -5.89
CA ILE A 71 7.00 2.21 -5.40
C ILE A 71 6.14 1.51 -4.34
N ASP A 72 5.56 0.37 -4.72
CA ASP A 72 4.80 -0.49 -3.81
C ASP A 72 5.72 -1.59 -3.24
N THR A 73 6.06 -1.47 -1.96
CA THR A 73 6.92 -2.44 -1.26
C THR A 73 6.34 -3.86 -1.27
N SER A 74 5.01 -4.02 -1.34
CA SER A 74 4.38 -5.36 -1.44
C SER A 74 4.69 -6.08 -2.76
N LEU A 75 5.14 -5.33 -3.78
CA LEU A 75 5.54 -5.85 -5.09
C LEU A 75 7.05 -5.98 -5.24
N LEU A 76 7.83 -5.24 -4.44
CA LEU A 76 9.28 -5.34 -4.45
C LEU A 76 9.75 -6.67 -3.85
N PHE A 77 9.19 -7.05 -2.70
CA PHE A 77 9.66 -8.23 -1.98
C PHE A 77 8.93 -9.50 -2.36
N LYS A 78 9.67 -10.61 -2.44
CA LYS A 78 9.14 -11.95 -2.72
C LYS A 78 9.73 -12.94 -1.73
N TYR A 79 8.99 -14.02 -1.46
CA TYR A 79 9.52 -15.09 -0.64
C TYR A 79 10.62 -15.85 -1.39
N ASP A 80 11.70 -16.19 -0.70
CA ASP A 80 12.67 -17.18 -1.16
C ASP A 80 11.99 -18.55 -1.10
N ILE A 81 11.59 -19.07 -2.27
CA ILE A 81 10.95 -20.37 -2.40
C ILE A 81 11.56 -21.17 -3.53
N SER A 82 11.64 -22.47 -3.28
CA SER A 82 11.93 -23.51 -4.27
C SER A 82 10.79 -23.58 -5.31
N PRO A 83 11.07 -23.85 -6.61
CA PRO A 83 10.10 -23.78 -7.72
C PRO A 83 8.85 -24.68 -7.62
N CYS A 84 8.71 -25.48 -6.56
CA CYS A 84 7.65 -26.48 -6.40
C CYS A 84 6.36 -25.93 -5.76
N ILE A 85 6.38 -24.73 -5.17
CA ILE A 85 5.20 -24.15 -4.49
C ILE A 85 4.55 -23.13 -5.43
N GLY A 86 3.22 -23.22 -5.59
CA GLY A 86 2.43 -22.33 -6.45
C GLY A 86 2.53 -20.84 -6.08
N LYS A 87 1.72 -19.98 -6.71
CA LYS A 87 1.79 -18.52 -6.49
C LYS A 87 1.52 -18.16 -5.02
N LEU A 88 2.56 -17.75 -4.30
CA LEU A 88 2.45 -17.29 -2.92
C LEU A 88 1.80 -15.89 -2.83
N PRO A 89 1.18 -15.58 -1.67
CA PRO A 89 0.74 -14.22 -1.37
C PRO A 89 1.93 -13.26 -1.27
N ARG A 90 1.64 -11.96 -1.40
CA ARG A 90 2.63 -10.91 -1.16
C ARG A 90 3.02 -10.91 0.33
N PRO A 91 4.30 -10.72 0.68
CA PRO A 91 4.71 -10.59 2.08
C PRO A 91 3.99 -9.43 2.76
N SER A 92 3.62 -9.61 4.02
CA SER A 92 3.04 -8.53 4.82
C SER A 92 4.11 -7.51 5.23
N LEU A 93 3.71 -6.25 5.43
CA LEU A 93 4.64 -5.22 5.91
C LEU A 93 5.30 -5.59 7.24
N ASP A 94 4.57 -6.21 8.16
CA ASP A 94 5.11 -6.69 9.44
C ASP A 94 6.23 -7.71 9.24
N HIS A 95 6.02 -8.67 8.34
CA HIS A 95 7.03 -9.66 8.00
C HIS A 95 8.26 -9.00 7.38
N LEU A 96 8.05 -8.07 6.46
CA LEU A 96 9.14 -7.32 5.84
C LEU A 96 9.95 -6.52 6.86
N CYS A 97 9.29 -5.86 7.81
CA CYS A 97 10.00 -5.12 8.86
C CYS A 97 10.82 -6.05 9.75
N LYS A 98 10.26 -7.19 10.13
CA LYS A 98 10.95 -8.18 10.94
C LYS A 98 12.15 -8.78 10.21
N SER A 99 11.98 -9.21 8.96
CA SER A 99 13.00 -9.90 8.19
C SER A 99 14.08 -8.97 7.62
N VAL A 100 13.71 -7.77 7.17
CA VAL A 100 14.64 -6.85 6.47
C VAL A 100 15.18 -5.78 7.41
N LEU A 101 14.33 -5.22 8.28
CA LEU A 101 14.73 -4.11 9.17
C LEU A 101 15.07 -4.57 10.60
N GLY A 102 14.77 -5.83 10.94
CA GLY A 102 15.05 -6.39 12.27
C GLY A 102 14.18 -5.86 13.40
N TYR A 103 13.03 -5.22 13.12
CA TYR A 103 12.11 -4.72 14.14
C TYR A 103 10.64 -4.93 13.77
N GLU A 104 9.77 -4.89 14.77
CA GLU A 104 8.32 -5.03 14.58
C GLU A 104 7.62 -3.67 14.68
N ILE A 105 6.65 -3.43 13.80
CA ILE A 105 5.86 -2.19 13.83
C ILE A 105 4.93 -2.21 15.06
N PRO A 106 4.90 -1.13 15.86
CA PRO A 106 3.97 -1.03 16.99
C PRO A 106 2.51 -1.16 16.56
N LYS A 107 1.74 -2.01 17.26
CA LYS A 107 0.29 -2.14 17.09
C LYS A 107 -0.43 -1.11 17.96
N SER A 108 -0.39 0.16 17.55
CA SER A 108 -0.98 1.28 18.28
C SER A 108 -1.94 2.11 17.39
N PRO A 109 -2.86 2.90 17.98
CA PRO A 109 -3.62 3.88 17.21
C PRO A 109 -2.68 4.85 16.46
N GLY A 110 -2.97 5.17 15.20
CA GLY A 110 -2.06 5.98 14.38
C GLY A 110 -0.90 5.19 13.75
N ARG A 111 -0.98 3.86 13.74
CA ARG A 111 -0.02 2.93 13.11
C ARG A 111 0.44 3.35 11.71
N CYS A 112 -0.42 4.00 10.93
CA CYS A 112 -0.11 4.46 9.57
C CYS A 112 1.18 5.30 9.47
N VAL A 113 1.53 6.08 10.50
CA VAL A 113 2.81 6.83 10.52
C VAL A 113 3.99 5.88 10.58
N HIS A 114 3.94 4.88 11.45
CA HIS A 114 4.99 3.86 11.56
C HIS A 114 5.07 3.00 10.29
N GLU A 115 3.94 2.72 9.63
CA GLU A 115 3.91 1.98 8.36
C GLU A 115 4.50 2.78 7.20
N ALA A 116 4.24 4.09 7.14
CA ALA A 116 4.86 4.99 6.16
C ALA A 116 6.38 5.07 6.39
N VAL A 117 6.83 5.25 7.64
CA VAL A 117 8.25 5.25 8.01
C VAL A 117 8.91 3.91 7.64
N ALA A 118 8.27 2.79 7.96
CA ALA A 118 8.78 1.46 7.65
C ALA A 118 8.90 1.23 6.14
N SER A 119 7.88 1.62 5.37
CA SER A 119 7.89 1.51 3.91
C SER A 119 9.02 2.34 3.29
N MET A 120 9.25 3.56 3.79
CA MET A 120 10.38 4.39 3.37
C MET A 120 11.71 3.71 3.69
N LYS A 121 11.89 3.21 4.92
CA LYS A 121 13.12 2.52 5.35
C LYS A 121 13.43 1.30 4.48
N LEU A 122 12.42 0.49 4.14
CA LEU A 122 12.59 -0.65 3.24
C LEU A 122 13.15 -0.23 1.88
N VAL A 123 12.62 0.84 1.28
CA VAL A 123 13.10 1.35 0.00
C VAL A 123 14.51 1.90 0.13
N LEU A 124 14.78 2.74 1.14
CA LEU A 124 16.14 3.28 1.37
C LEU A 124 17.17 2.17 1.56
N THR A 125 16.81 1.09 2.27
CA THR A 125 17.69 -0.07 2.48
C THR A 125 18.06 -0.74 1.15
N ILE A 126 17.10 -0.91 0.23
CA ILE A 126 17.36 -1.44 -1.11
C ILE A 126 18.27 -0.49 -1.89
N LEU A 127 18.02 0.81 -1.84
CA LEU A 127 18.74 1.81 -2.64
C LEU A 127 20.18 2.04 -2.18
N GLU A 128 20.41 2.06 -0.87
CA GLU A 128 21.72 2.37 -0.28
C GLU A 128 22.60 1.13 -0.16
N HIS A 129 22.02 -0.01 0.24
CA HIS A 129 22.77 -1.21 0.57
C HIS A 129 22.64 -2.33 -0.48
N GLY A 130 21.79 -2.14 -1.50
CA GLY A 130 21.53 -3.17 -2.51
C GLY A 130 20.87 -4.42 -1.91
N ALA A 131 20.07 -4.26 -0.85
CA ALA A 131 19.49 -5.38 -0.13
C ALA A 131 18.69 -6.32 -1.04
N HIS A 132 18.81 -7.62 -0.80
CA HIS A 132 18.05 -8.63 -1.53
C HIS A 132 16.56 -8.43 -1.29
N THR A 133 15.80 -8.41 -2.38
CA THR A 133 14.33 -8.34 -2.33
C THR A 133 13.68 -9.67 -1.97
N SER A 134 14.48 -10.71 -1.76
CA SER A 134 14.00 -11.99 -1.31
C SER A 134 13.97 -12.07 0.21
N VAL A 135 12.87 -12.57 0.76
CA VAL A 135 12.66 -12.68 2.21
C VAL A 135 12.36 -14.13 2.60
N PRO A 136 12.79 -14.58 3.78
CA PRO A 136 12.51 -15.94 4.25
C PRO A 136 11.00 -16.17 4.37
N LEU A 137 10.55 -17.39 4.09
CA LEU A 137 9.17 -17.78 4.30
C LEU A 137 8.87 -17.87 5.80
N PRO A 138 7.73 -17.35 6.31
CA PRO A 138 7.37 -17.49 7.72
C PRO A 138 7.16 -18.96 8.09
N ASP A 139 7.65 -19.37 9.27
CA ASP A 139 7.54 -20.75 9.77
C ASP A 139 6.09 -21.26 9.82
N GLU A 140 5.12 -20.37 10.00
CA GLU A 140 3.69 -20.70 10.00
C GLU A 140 3.22 -21.25 8.66
N MET A 141 3.78 -20.78 7.54
CA MET A 141 3.41 -21.25 6.20
C MET A 141 4.03 -22.62 5.88
N LEU A 142 5.19 -22.94 6.47
CA LEU A 142 5.87 -24.23 6.29
C LEU A 142 5.14 -25.39 6.97
N LYS A 143 4.30 -25.13 7.98
CA LYS A 143 3.61 -26.16 8.76
C LYS A 143 2.35 -26.75 8.09
N THR A 144 2.05 -26.38 6.84
CA THR A 144 0.77 -26.73 6.19
C THR A 144 0.79 -27.99 5.32
N ASP A 145 1.92 -28.71 5.22
CA ASP A 145 2.13 -29.76 4.21
C ASP A 145 2.07 -31.22 4.70
N ASP A 146 1.52 -31.51 5.89
CA ASP A 146 1.30 -32.91 6.32
C ASP A 146 -0.13 -33.44 6.15
N SER A 147 -1.09 -32.63 5.66
CA SER A 147 -2.52 -33.01 5.65
C SER A 147 -3.21 -33.00 4.27
N ARG A 148 -2.48 -32.95 3.15
CA ARG A 148 -3.06 -32.92 1.79
C ARG A 148 -2.75 -34.10 0.87
N LEU A 149 -2.54 -35.30 1.43
CA LEU A 149 -2.52 -36.55 0.65
C LEU A 149 -3.95 -37.16 0.51
N LEU A 150 -4.73 -36.61 -0.45
CA LEU A 150 -5.77 -37.22 -1.33
C LEU A 150 -7.02 -37.94 -0.71
N PRO A 151 -8.15 -38.16 -1.46
CA PRO A 151 -8.35 -38.02 -2.91
C PRO A 151 -9.55 -37.18 -3.39
N MET A 152 -9.47 -36.80 -4.66
CA MET A 152 -10.56 -36.22 -5.45
C MET A 152 -11.87 -37.03 -5.34
N LYS A 153 -12.96 -36.38 -4.96
CA LYS A 153 -14.32 -36.76 -5.39
C LYS A 153 -14.90 -35.64 -6.24
N LYS A 154 -15.08 -35.96 -7.52
CA LYS A 154 -15.80 -35.15 -8.49
C LYS A 154 -17.26 -35.12 -8.07
N ASN A 155 -17.83 -33.95 -7.81
CA ASN A 155 -19.27 -33.75 -7.92
C ASN A 155 -19.52 -32.55 -8.85
N VAL A 156 -19.93 -32.92 -10.06
CA VAL A 156 -20.59 -32.08 -11.04
C VAL A 156 -21.95 -31.70 -10.47
N LEU A 157 -22.20 -30.41 -10.23
CA LEU A 157 -23.51 -29.84 -10.54
C LEU A 157 -23.43 -28.32 -10.72
N SER A 158 -24.05 -27.90 -11.80
CA SER A 158 -24.02 -26.60 -12.44
C SER A 158 -24.82 -25.53 -11.68
N LYS A 159 -24.34 -24.27 -11.74
CA LYS A 159 -25.23 -23.12 -11.90
C LYS A 159 -24.50 -21.95 -12.55
N GLN A 160 -24.68 -21.87 -13.86
CA GLN A 160 -24.45 -20.68 -14.67
C GLN A 160 -25.30 -19.52 -14.14
N ARG A 161 -24.73 -18.30 -13.99
CA ARG A 161 -25.50 -17.07 -14.28
C ARG A 161 -24.62 -15.88 -14.68
N LYS A 162 -24.55 -15.72 -16.00
CA LYS A 162 -24.64 -14.48 -16.81
C LYS A 162 -23.64 -13.34 -16.54
N ARG A 163 -22.65 -13.28 -17.44
CA ARG A 163 -22.01 -12.05 -17.90
C ARG A 163 -23.06 -11.18 -18.61
N ASN A 164 -23.28 -9.97 -18.12
CA ASN A 164 -23.92 -8.92 -18.90
C ASN A 164 -22.85 -7.86 -19.20
N HIS A 165 -22.49 -7.78 -20.48
CA HIS A 165 -21.85 -6.60 -21.05
C HIS A 165 -22.87 -5.46 -21.08
N ALA A 166 -22.48 -4.30 -20.56
CA ALA A 166 -22.97 -2.99 -21.00
C ALA A 166 -21.97 -1.93 -20.55
N SER A 167 -21.32 -1.25 -21.50
CA SER A 167 -20.64 0.02 -21.28
C SER A 167 -21.68 1.13 -21.48
N PRO A 168 -21.77 2.14 -20.58
CA PRO A 168 -22.45 3.39 -20.93
C PRO A 168 -21.48 4.58 -21.08
N PRO A 169 -21.93 5.65 -21.76
CA PRO A 169 -21.10 6.65 -22.41
C PRO A 169 -20.90 7.90 -21.54
N TRP A 170 -19.75 8.57 -21.73
CA TRP A 170 -19.41 9.97 -21.41
C TRP A 170 -20.05 10.63 -20.18
N CYS A 171 -19.21 10.96 -19.19
CA CYS A 171 -19.40 12.18 -18.40
C CYS A 171 -18.03 12.71 -17.94
N LYS A 172 -17.52 13.74 -18.63
CA LYS A 172 -16.52 14.65 -18.05
C LYS A 172 -17.24 15.52 -17.01
N PRO A 173 -16.64 15.80 -15.84
CA PRO A 173 -16.64 17.20 -15.40
C PRO A 173 -15.32 17.68 -14.79
N SER A 174 -15.05 18.95 -15.08
CA SER A 174 -14.01 19.83 -14.55
C SER A 174 -14.10 19.99 -13.02
N TRP A 175 -13.09 19.55 -12.25
CA TRP A 175 -13.10 19.59 -10.77
C TRP A 175 -12.03 20.51 -10.14
N LYS A 176 -11.56 21.54 -10.84
CA LYS A 176 -10.59 22.50 -10.27
C LYS A 176 -11.15 23.35 -9.11
N SER A 177 -12.44 23.28 -8.78
CA SER A 177 -13.08 24.22 -7.84
C SER A 177 -13.57 23.60 -6.52
N ALA A 178 -13.52 22.27 -6.35
CA ALA A 178 -13.98 21.62 -5.11
C ALA A 178 -12.87 21.53 -4.03
N PHE A 179 -11.60 21.65 -4.44
CA PHE A 179 -10.44 21.48 -3.57
C PHE A 179 -10.26 22.60 -2.53
N VAL A 180 -10.79 23.81 -2.79
CA VAL A 180 -10.59 24.97 -1.89
C VAL A 180 -11.53 24.93 -0.68
N ARG A 181 -12.72 24.31 -0.77
CA ARG A 181 -13.69 24.33 0.36
C ARG A 181 -13.37 23.33 1.47
N ALA A 182 -12.78 22.18 1.14
CA ALA A 182 -12.42 21.18 2.16
C ALA A 182 -11.27 21.64 3.07
N ARG A 183 -10.43 22.57 2.60
CA ARG A 183 -9.25 23.07 3.35
C ARG A 183 -9.60 24.12 4.41
N VAL A 184 -10.77 24.77 4.31
CA VAL A 184 -11.21 25.79 5.27
C VAL A 184 -11.83 25.18 6.53
N GLN A 185 -12.44 23.99 6.43
CA GLN A 185 -13.14 23.38 7.57
C GLN A 185 -12.19 22.78 8.61
N GLN A 186 -11.00 22.36 8.20
CA GLN A 186 -9.99 21.81 9.11
C GLN A 186 -9.26 22.89 9.93
N VAL A 187 -9.28 24.17 9.49
CA VAL A 187 -8.71 25.30 10.24
C VAL A 187 -9.74 25.93 11.19
N LYS A 188 -11.03 26.00 10.81
CA LYS A 188 -12.08 26.60 11.66
C LYS A 188 -12.34 25.84 12.97
N ASN A 189 -12.16 24.52 13.00
CA ASN A 189 -12.35 23.72 14.22
C ASN A 189 -11.17 23.75 15.21
N LYS A 190 -10.10 24.50 14.93
CA LYS A 190 -8.94 24.66 15.82
C LYS A 190 -8.81 26.06 16.43
N LEU A 191 -9.78 26.95 16.18
CA LEU A 191 -9.83 28.34 16.69
C LEU A 191 -11.05 28.61 17.58
N ILE A 192 -11.81 27.56 17.95
CA ILE A 192 -12.86 27.63 18.96
C ILE A 192 -12.58 26.52 19.98
N LYS A 193 -11.61 26.77 20.85
CA LYS A 193 -11.46 26.22 22.20
C LYS A 193 -10.38 27.02 22.92
#